data_AF-A0A4D7AVU3-F1
#
_entry.id   AF-A0A4D7AVU3-F1
#
_cell.length_a   1.000
_cell.length_b   1.000
_cell.length_c   1.000
_cell.angle_alpha   90.00
_cell.angle_beta   90.00
_cell.angle_gamma   90.00
#
_symmetry.space_group_name_H-M   'P 1'
#
loop_
_entity.id
_entity.type
_entity.pdbx_description
1 polymer ?
#
loop_
_entity_poly.entity_id
_entity_poly.type
_entity_poly.pdbx_seq_one_letter_code
_entity_poly.pdbx_strand_id
1 'polypeptide(L)'
;MKVKKAGKRVFGAVMSAAEKKAMDMEIQRQLAEYDRKHIREIDALVLWELREQLGFGNKRLKKFYDNFSRGIEALIRRYEMEQGDDVWLCTYKLKEIGCDLEKWEKERGDQ
;
A
#
# COMPACT_ATOMS: atom_id res chain seq x y z
N MET A 1 -25.71 18.73 -9.51
CA MET A 1 -26.09 18.36 -8.14
C MET A 1 -27.44 18.98 -7.89
N LYS A 2 -28.46 18.21 -7.49
CA LYS A 2 -29.79 18.76 -7.21
C LYS A 2 -29.94 19.01 -5.71
N VAL A 3 -29.93 20.28 -5.31
CA VAL A 3 -30.09 20.68 -3.90
C VAL A 3 -31.57 20.70 -3.54
N LYS A 4 -31.97 19.87 -2.57
CA LYS A 4 -33.32 19.86 -2.00
C LYS A 4 -33.46 21.06 -1.05
N LYS A 5 -34.36 21.98 -1.40
CA LYS A 5 -34.69 23.16 -0.59
C LYS A 5 -36.18 23.18 -0.26
N ALA A 6 -36.53 23.64 0.93
CA ALA A 6 -37.89 24.05 1.27
C ALA A 6 -37.84 25.45 1.90
N GLY A 7 -38.50 26.41 1.26
CA GLY A 7 -38.35 27.83 1.58
C GLY A 7 -36.89 28.30 1.48
N LYS A 8 -36.38 28.99 2.50
CA LYS A 8 -34.97 29.46 2.58
C LYS A 8 -33.99 28.39 3.11
N ARG A 9 -34.45 27.19 3.48
CA ARG A 9 -33.62 26.15 4.10
C ARG A 9 -33.26 25.04 3.10
N VAL A 10 -32.00 24.61 3.15
CA VAL A 10 -31.45 23.49 2.37
C VAL A 10 -31.47 22.25 3.26
N PHE A 11 -32.06 21.15 2.78
CA PHE A 11 -32.25 19.91 3.56
C PHE A 11 -31.46 18.72 3.00
N GLY A 12 -30.79 18.89 1.87
CA GLY A 12 -29.91 17.86 1.32
C GLY A 12 -29.54 18.13 -0.13
N ALA A 13 -28.65 17.32 -0.68
CA ALA A 13 -28.29 17.38 -2.08
C ALA A 13 -28.26 15.95 -2.66
N VAL A 14 -28.83 15.77 -3.84
CA VAL A 14 -28.78 14.51 -4.59
C VAL A 14 -27.82 14.73 -5.75
N MET A 15 -26.71 14.01 -5.72
CA MET A 15 -25.77 13.95 -6.83
C MET A 15 -26.38 13.15 -7.98
N SER A 16 -26.16 13.62 -9.21
CA SER A 16 -26.46 12.83 -10.41
C SER A 16 -25.51 11.62 -10.51
N ALA A 17 -25.87 10.62 -11.32
CA ALA A 17 -25.00 9.46 -11.53
C ALA A 17 -23.61 9.84 -12.07
N ALA A 18 -23.54 10.85 -12.96
CA ALA A 18 -22.28 11.36 -13.48
C ALA A 18 -21.41 12.02 -12.39
N GLU A 19 -22.03 12.75 -11.47
CA GLU A 19 -21.32 13.40 -10.35
C GLU A 19 -20.83 12.39 -9.32
N LYS A 20 -21.63 11.35 -9.02
CA LYS A 20 -21.17 10.26 -8.16
C LYS A 20 -19.97 9.54 -8.78
N LYS A 21 -20.06 9.18 -10.06
CA LYS A 21 -18.95 8.54 -10.78
C LYS A 21 -17.68 9.40 -10.79
N ALA A 22 -17.81 10.72 -10.99
CA ALA A 22 -16.67 11.64 -10.94
C ALA A 22 -16.04 11.73 -9.54
N MET A 23 -16.87 11.73 -8.49
CA MET A 23 -16.41 11.71 -7.10
C MET A 23 -15.71 10.40 -6.75
N ASP A 24 -16.28 9.26 -7.15
CA ASP A 24 -15.68 7.94 -6.94
C ASP A 24 -14.32 7.85 -7.64
N MET A 25 -14.19 8.35 -8.87
CA MET A 25 -12.90 8.41 -9.57
C MET A 25 -11.87 9.28 -8.84
N GLU A 26 -12.28 10.41 -8.26
CA GLU A 26 -11.38 11.27 -7.48
C GLU A 26 -10.96 10.61 -6.16
N ILE A 27 -11.87 9.92 -5.47
CA ILE A 27 -11.55 9.14 -4.25
C ILE A 27 -10.53 8.05 -4.59
N GLN A 28 -10.76 7.29 -5.65
CA GLN A 28 -9.83 6.25 -6.10
C GLN A 28 -8.47 6.84 -6.50
N ARG A 29 -8.46 8.02 -7.14
CA ARG A 29 -7.22 8.73 -7.48
C ARG A 29 -6.45 9.14 -6.22
N GLN A 30 -7.13 9.71 -5.23
CA GLN A 30 -6.51 10.13 -3.97
C GLN A 30 -5.96 8.94 -3.18
N LEU A 31 -6.71 7.82 -3.12
CA LEU A 31 -6.22 6.57 -2.53
C LEU A 31 -4.97 6.07 -3.26
N ALA A 32 -4.98 6.02 -4.60
CA ALA A 32 -3.82 5.59 -5.37
C ALA A 32 -2.61 6.53 -5.28
N GLU A 33 -2.82 7.83 -5.04
CA GLU A 33 -1.75 8.79 -4.75
C GLU A 33 -1.20 8.62 -3.33
N TYR A 34 -2.09 8.40 -2.36
CA TYR A 34 -1.75 8.13 -0.97
C TYR A 34 -0.92 6.85 -0.87
N ASP A 35 -1.38 5.74 -1.44
CA ASP A 35 -0.68 4.46 -1.48
C ASP A 35 0.71 4.60 -2.11
N ARG A 36 0.83 5.34 -3.23
CA ARG A 36 2.12 5.62 -3.87
C ARG A 36 3.09 6.39 -2.98
N LYS A 37 2.60 7.38 -2.23
CA LYS A 37 3.42 8.14 -1.28
C LYS A 37 3.88 7.25 -0.13
N HIS A 38 2.98 6.40 0.39
CA HIS A 38 3.30 5.48 1.48
C HIS A 38 4.31 4.39 1.07
N ILE A 39 4.20 3.86 -0.15
CA ILE A 39 5.19 2.91 -0.68
C ILE A 39 6.59 3.54 -0.74
N ARG A 40 6.70 4.79 -1.21
CA ARG A 40 7.99 5.48 -1.29
C ARG A 40 8.63 5.69 0.09
N GLU A 41 7.85 6.04 1.11
CA GLU A 41 8.37 6.20 2.47
C GLU A 41 8.81 4.86 3.06
N ILE A 42 8.09 3.77 2.79
CA ILE A 42 8.49 2.42 3.19
C ILE A 42 9.82 2.02 2.52
N ASP A 43 9.96 2.24 1.22
CA ASP A 43 11.20 1.99 0.49
C ASP A 43 12.37 2.77 1.12
N ALA A 44 12.15 4.05 1.44
CA ALA A 44 13.16 4.89 2.06
C ALA A 44 13.58 4.38 3.45
N LEU A 45 12.61 3.97 4.28
CA LEU A 45 12.86 3.40 5.61
C LEU A 45 13.71 2.12 5.52
N VAL A 46 13.35 1.19 4.63
CA VAL A 46 14.12 -0.05 4.43
C VAL A 46 15.55 0.26 3.98
N LEU A 47 15.73 1.17 3.02
CA LEU A 47 17.06 1.56 2.55
C LEU A 47 17.89 2.24 3.64
N TRP A 48 17.25 3.04 4.50
CA TRP A 48 17.91 3.67 5.63
C TRP A 48 18.39 2.64 6.68
N GLU A 49 17.54 1.69 7.06
CA GLU A 49 17.93 0.63 8.00
C GLU A 49 19.07 -0.25 7.44
N LEU A 50 19.06 -0.56 6.14
CA LEU A 50 20.17 -1.27 5.48
C LEU A 50 21.48 -0.46 5.53
N ARG A 51 21.40 0.86 5.50
CA ARG A 51 22.57 1.73 5.65
C ARG A 51 23.08 1.72 7.09
N GLU A 52 22.21 1.96 8.06
CA GLU A 52 22.60 2.13 9.47
C GLU A 52 23.01 0.81 10.12
N GLN A 53 22.25 -0.27 9.91
CA GLN A 53 22.51 -1.57 10.55
C GLN A 53 23.61 -2.36 9.83
N LEU A 54 23.70 -2.25 8.49
CA LEU A 54 24.58 -3.10 7.67
C LEU A 54 25.66 -2.33 6.89
N GLY A 55 25.72 -1.00 7.02
CA GLY A 55 26.75 -0.16 6.39
C GLY A 55 26.65 -0.08 4.87
N PHE A 56 25.48 -0.28 4.27
CA PHE A 56 25.35 -0.28 2.81
C PHE A 56 25.61 1.13 2.23
N GLY A 57 26.61 1.24 1.36
CA GLY A 57 26.83 2.45 0.55
C GLY A 57 25.86 2.54 -0.63
N ASN A 58 25.79 3.72 -1.27
CA ASN A 58 24.85 4.05 -2.34
C ASN A 58 24.75 2.98 -3.45
N LYS A 59 25.88 2.43 -3.94
CA LYS A 59 25.88 1.37 -4.96
C LYS A 59 25.12 0.11 -4.52
N ARG A 60 25.26 -0.30 -3.26
CA ARG A 60 24.59 -1.50 -2.72
C ARG A 60 23.11 -1.21 -2.46
N LEU A 61 22.78 -0.03 -1.94
CA LEU A 61 21.40 0.42 -1.74
C LEU A 61 20.62 0.46 -3.05
N LYS A 62 21.20 1.07 -4.10
CA LYS A 62 20.58 1.08 -5.43
C LYS A 62 20.33 -0.32 -5.96
N LYS A 63 21.33 -1.22 -5.85
CA LYS A 63 21.18 -2.61 -6.29
C LYS A 63 20.08 -3.35 -5.51
N PHE A 64 19.93 -3.09 -4.21
CA PHE A 64 18.84 -3.64 -3.41
C PHE A 64 17.49 -3.09 -3.88
N TYR A 65 17.36 -1.77 -4.03
CA TYR A 65 16.15 -1.10 -4.49
C TYR A 65 15.67 -1.64 -5.84
N ASP A 66 16.56 -1.70 -6.84
CA ASP A 66 16.21 -2.19 -8.19
C ASP A 66 15.67 -3.64 -8.17
N ASN A 67 16.15 -4.48 -7.24
CA ASN A 67 15.66 -5.85 -7.07
C ASN A 67 14.38 -5.91 -6.23
N PHE A 68 14.27 -5.08 -5.20
CA PHE A 68 13.10 -5.02 -4.32
C PHE A 68 11.86 -4.55 -5.09
N SER A 69 11.98 -3.50 -5.92
CA SER A 69 10.87 -3.01 -6.76
C SER A 69 10.37 -4.08 -7.74
N ARG A 70 11.25 -4.91 -8.31
CA ARG A 70 10.86 -6.04 -9.16
C ARG A 70 10.09 -7.12 -8.39
N GLY A 71 10.48 -7.36 -7.13
CA GLY A 71 9.76 -8.26 -6.24
C GLY A 71 8.34 -7.78 -5.93
N ILE A 72 8.18 -6.47 -5.68
CA ILE A 72 6.87 -5.83 -5.48
C ILE A 72 6.00 -5.93 -6.74
N GLU A 73 6.53 -5.60 -7.92
CA GLU A 73 5.78 -5.71 -9.18
C GLU A 73 5.32 -7.15 -9.47
N ALA A 74 6.16 -8.15 -9.17
CA ALA A 74 5.79 -9.55 -9.33
C ALA A 74 4.68 -9.99 -8.36
N LEU A 75 4.68 -9.46 -7.13
CA LEU A 75 3.61 -9.66 -6.15
C LEU A 75 2.30 -9.03 -6.63
N ILE A 76 2.33 -7.76 -7.06
CA ILE A 76 1.14 -7.05 -7.57
C ILE A 76 0.52 -7.81 -8.75
N ARG A 77 1.33 -8.22 -9.73
CA ARG A 77 0.84 -8.98 -10.89
C ARG A 77 0.19 -10.31 -10.51
N ARG A 78 0.66 -10.98 -9.46
CA ARG A 78 0.07 -12.23 -8.98
C ARG A 78 -1.31 -12.00 -8.37
N TYR A 79 -1.46 -10.95 -7.56
CA TYR A 79 -2.74 -10.57 -6.96
C TYR A 79 -3.75 -10.04 -7.99
N GLU A 80 -3.29 -9.38 -9.06
CA GLU A 80 -4.17 -8.97 -10.17
C GLU A 80 -4.70 -10.16 -10.99
N MET A 81 -4.06 -11.33 -10.93
CA MET A 81 -4.39 -12.50 -11.75
C MET A 81 -5.20 -13.60 -11.02
N GLU A 82 -5.20 -13.67 -9.68
CA GLU A 82 -5.91 -14.70 -8.90
C GLU A 82 -6.85 -14.07 -7.86
N GLN A 83 -8.18 -14.27 -7.97
CA GLN A 83 -9.17 -13.88 -6.94
C GLN A 83 -9.22 -14.91 -5.78
N GLY A 84 -8.09 -15.30 -5.22
CA GLY A 84 -8.01 -16.35 -4.20
C GLY A 84 -7.07 -15.96 -3.06
N ASP A 85 -7.54 -16.17 -1.82
CA ASP A 85 -6.95 -15.76 -0.53
C ASP A 85 -5.45 -15.43 -0.59
N ASP A 86 -5.17 -14.14 -0.36
CA ASP A 86 -3.88 -13.49 -0.46
C ASP A 86 -2.89 -14.00 0.60
N VAL A 87 -2.26 -15.16 0.35
CA VAL A 87 -1.08 -15.57 1.12
C VAL A 87 0.07 -14.64 0.73
N TRP A 88 0.50 -13.81 1.68
CA TRP A 88 1.69 -12.95 1.56
C TRP A 88 2.92 -13.78 1.16
N LEU A 89 3.23 -13.81 -0.14
CA LEU A 89 4.27 -14.67 -0.71
C LEU A 89 5.63 -14.50 -0.04
N CYS A 90 5.99 -13.27 0.32
CA CYS A 90 7.23 -13.00 1.05
C CYS A 90 7.19 -13.57 2.47
N THR A 91 6.08 -13.44 3.19
CA THR A 91 5.91 -14.03 4.53
C THR A 91 6.05 -15.55 4.47
N TYR A 92 5.44 -16.19 3.47
CA TYR A 92 5.56 -17.64 3.27
C TYR A 92 7.02 -18.05 2.96
N LYS A 93 7.67 -17.38 2.01
CA LYS A 93 9.09 -17.66 1.67
C LYS A 93 10.04 -17.42 2.84
N LEU A 94 9.77 -16.43 3.67
CA LEU A 94 10.54 -16.18 4.89
C LEU A 94 10.35 -17.31 5.90
N LYS A 95 9.12 -17.82 6.07
CA LYS A 95 8.87 -19.00 6.91
C LYS A 95 9.63 -20.24 6.41
N GLU A 96 9.75 -20.46 5.09
CA GLU A 96 10.53 -21.58 4.53
C GLU A 96 12.00 -21.58 4.94
N ILE A 97 12.58 -20.40 5.21
CA ILE A 97 13.98 -20.26 5.67
C ILE A 97 14.08 -20.07 7.20
N GLY A 98 12.98 -20.26 7.93
CA GLY A 98 12.93 -20.15 9.39
C GLY A 98 12.70 -18.74 9.94
N CYS A 99 12.38 -17.76 9.10
CA CYS A 99 12.01 -16.41 9.51
C CYS A 99 10.48 -16.29 9.65
N ASP A 100 9.98 -16.37 10.89
CA ASP A 100 8.55 -16.27 11.19
C ASP A 100 8.21 -14.93 11.87
N LEU A 101 7.61 -14.02 11.11
CA LEU A 101 7.27 -12.67 11.56
C LEU A 101 6.20 -12.69 12.67
N GLU A 102 5.17 -13.54 12.55
CA GLU A 102 4.11 -13.63 13.55
C GLU A 102 4.65 -14.09 14.90
N LYS A 103 5.64 -14.99 14.87
CA LYS A 103 6.33 -15.43 16.07
C LYS A 103 7.13 -14.29 16.69
N TRP A 104 7.90 -13.54 15.90
CA TRP A 104 8.70 -12.42 16.39
C TRP A 104 7.84 -11.27 16.95
N GLU A 105 6.69 -10.98 16.35
CA GLU A 105 5.74 -9.97 16.84
C GLU A 105 5.18 -10.36 18.22
N LYS A 106 4.80 -11.63 18.39
CA LYS A 106 4.34 -12.16 19.69
C LYS A 106 5.44 -12.12 20.75
N GLU A 107 6.68 -12.43 20.39
CA GLU A 107 7.83 -12.37 21.30
C GLU A 107 8.14 -10.93 21.73
N ARG A 108 7.90 -9.95 20.84
CA ARG A 108 8.10 -8.52 21.12
C ARG A 108 7.03 -7.92 22.04
N GLY A 109 5.89 -8.60 22.21
CA GLY A 109 4.77 -8.15 23.03
C GLY A 109 3.81 -7.20 22.32
N ASP A 110 3.84 -7.15 20.98
CA ASP A 110 2.87 -6.40 20.18
C ASP A 110 1.57 -7.21 20.08
N GLN A 111 0.73 -7.14 21.12
CA GLN A 111 -0.66 -7.64 21.11
C GLN A 111 -1.60 -6.62 21.73
#